data_AF-A0A503HKX8-F1
#
_entry.id   AF-A0A503HKX8-F1
#
_cell.length_a   1.000
_cell.length_b   1.000
_cell.length_c   1.000
_cell.angle_alpha   90.00
_cell.angle_beta   90.00
_cell.angle_gamma   90.00
#
_symmetry.space_group_name_H-M   'P 1'
#
loop_
_entity.id
_entity.type
_entity.pdbx_description
1 polymer ?
#
loop_
_entity_poly.entity_id
_entity_poly.type
_entity_poly.pdbx_seq_one_letter_code
_entity_poly.pdbx_strand_id
1 'polypeptide(L)'
;MRAATEGFRPDYADAVAGVRVAEHLKDFDWRIVGTPPLGIATANSDIDIICHASDYERFAKVVWGSFGYCLNFSLRQWTSGGRCVVCDFFFDGWEFQVFGDCRAIVDQSAWRHFVVEQRLLNLGGETLRQRVFAERLEGLKTEPAFAKVLGLDGDPFSEMQKLFEAKDEHLHLLIARNS
;
A
#
# COMPACT_ATOMS: atom_id res chain seq x y z
N MET A 1 3.93 -11.56 -21.52
CA MET A 1 5.09 -12.28 -20.95
C MET A 1 6.25 -11.32 -20.91
N ARG A 2 6.54 -10.73 -19.75
CA ARG A 2 7.74 -9.90 -19.56
C ARG A 2 8.59 -10.60 -18.51
N ALA A 3 9.70 -11.19 -18.94
CA ALA A 3 10.79 -11.46 -18.04
C ALA A 3 11.35 -10.09 -17.64
N ALA A 4 11.10 -9.66 -16.42
CA ALA A 4 11.89 -8.60 -15.83
C ALA A 4 13.31 -9.16 -15.70
N THR A 5 14.25 -8.63 -16.47
CA THR A 5 15.67 -8.75 -16.15
C THR A 5 15.83 -8.30 -14.70
N GLU A 6 16.58 -9.07 -13.89
CA GLU A 6 17.03 -8.68 -12.55
C GLU A 6 17.90 -7.42 -12.66
N GLY A 7 17.23 -6.29 -12.86
CA GLY A 7 17.81 -4.96 -12.83
C GLY A 7 17.91 -4.51 -11.38
N PHE A 8 18.91 -3.68 -11.11
CA PHE A 8 18.98 -2.90 -9.89
C PHE A 8 17.64 -2.18 -9.68
N ARG A 9 16.98 -2.49 -8.55
CA ARG A 9 15.78 -1.80 -8.08
C ARG A 9 16.19 -1.04 -6.82
N PRO A 10 16.19 0.31 -6.83
CA PRO A 10 16.57 1.10 -5.66
C PRO A 10 15.57 0.92 -4.52
N ASP A 11 15.94 1.41 -3.33
CA ASP A 11 15.01 1.51 -2.23
C ASP A 11 13.79 2.36 -2.63
N TYR A 12 12.62 2.03 -2.09
CA TYR A 12 11.38 2.73 -2.45
C TYR A 12 11.45 4.22 -2.09
N ALA A 13 12.17 4.59 -1.01
CA ALA A 13 12.32 5.97 -0.61
C ALA A 13 13.14 6.77 -1.63
N ASP A 14 14.17 6.17 -2.21
CA ASP A 14 14.97 6.78 -3.27
C ASP A 14 14.14 6.98 -4.55
N ALA A 15 13.32 5.99 -4.92
CA ALA A 15 12.42 6.11 -6.07
C ALA A 15 11.36 7.22 -5.86
N VAL A 16 10.77 7.30 -4.67
CA VAL A 16 9.81 8.35 -4.28
C VAL A 16 10.46 9.75 -4.33
N ALA A 17 11.68 9.87 -3.84
CA ALA A 17 12.44 11.11 -3.90
C ALA A 17 12.80 11.47 -5.35
N GLY A 18 13.22 10.49 -6.15
CA GLY A 18 13.60 10.66 -7.56
C GLY A 18 12.47 11.17 -8.45
N VAL A 19 11.23 10.73 -8.20
CA VAL A 19 10.04 11.25 -8.91
C VAL A 19 9.39 12.44 -8.19
N ARG A 20 10.03 12.95 -7.13
CA ARG A 20 9.69 14.21 -6.44
C ARG A 20 8.25 14.26 -5.92
N VAL A 21 7.73 13.13 -5.44
CA VAL A 21 6.34 13.01 -4.92
C VAL A 21 6.00 14.12 -3.93
N ALA A 22 6.91 14.39 -2.98
CA ALA A 22 6.69 15.39 -1.93
C ALA A 22 6.49 16.81 -2.48
N GLU A 23 7.15 17.15 -3.59
CA GLU A 23 7.02 18.47 -4.20
C GLU A 23 5.72 18.60 -4.99
N HIS A 24 5.39 17.56 -5.76
CA HIS A 24 4.20 17.52 -6.61
C HIS A 24 2.91 17.43 -5.79
N LEU A 25 2.93 16.70 -4.68
CA LEU A 25 1.76 16.47 -3.82
C LEU A 25 1.74 17.36 -2.57
N LYS A 26 2.61 18.37 -2.46
CA LYS A 26 2.76 19.23 -1.26
C LYS A 26 1.47 19.91 -0.79
N ASP A 27 0.52 20.15 -1.69
CA ASP A 27 -0.76 20.80 -1.40
C ASP A 27 -1.85 19.81 -0.92
N PHE A 28 -1.53 18.52 -0.89
CA PHE A 28 -2.42 17.44 -0.45
C PHE A 28 -1.87 16.81 0.83
N ASP A 29 -2.77 16.27 1.66
CA ASP A 29 -2.36 15.37 2.74
C ASP A 29 -2.17 13.98 2.14
N TRP A 30 -0.92 13.49 2.09
CA TRP A 30 -0.57 12.23 1.43
C TRP A 30 0.31 11.33 2.30
N ARG A 31 0.19 10.00 2.15
CA ARG A 31 1.03 9.00 2.84
C ARG A 31 1.42 7.88 1.89
N ILE A 32 2.59 7.30 2.11
CA ILE A 32 2.98 6.02 1.50
C ILE A 32 2.41 4.91 2.38
N VAL A 33 1.77 3.93 1.75
CA VAL A 33 1.22 2.73 2.39
C VAL A 33 1.67 1.47 1.65
N GLY A 34 1.17 0.31 2.05
CA GLY A 34 1.47 -0.94 1.39
C GLY A 34 2.80 -1.55 1.81
N THR A 35 3.27 -2.52 1.01
CA THR A 35 4.34 -3.45 1.43
C THR A 35 5.76 -2.88 1.53
N PRO A 36 6.19 -1.85 0.75
CA PRO A 36 7.55 -1.32 0.86
C PRO A 36 7.90 -0.74 2.24
N PRO A 37 7.13 0.20 2.82
CA PRO A 37 7.42 0.70 4.17
C PRO A 37 7.27 -0.38 5.25
N LEU A 38 6.51 -1.44 4.99
CA LEU A 38 6.39 -2.58 5.89
C LEU A 38 7.58 -3.53 5.82
N GLY A 39 8.52 -3.39 4.89
CA GLY A 39 9.67 -4.30 4.75
C GLY A 39 9.28 -5.72 4.34
N ILE A 40 8.16 -5.88 3.63
CA ILE A 40 7.67 -7.16 3.08
C ILE A 40 7.35 -7.06 1.59
N ALA A 41 7.96 -6.09 0.90
CA ALA A 41 7.81 -5.93 -0.53
C ALA A 41 8.53 -7.03 -1.32
N THR A 42 7.88 -7.50 -2.37
CA THR A 42 8.45 -8.45 -3.35
C THR A 42 8.80 -7.71 -4.64
N ALA A 43 9.40 -8.41 -5.61
CA ALA A 43 9.68 -7.85 -6.93
C ALA A 43 8.42 -7.33 -7.66
N ASN A 44 7.23 -7.87 -7.31
CA ASN A 44 5.95 -7.49 -7.89
C ASN A 44 5.18 -6.45 -7.08
N SER A 45 5.75 -5.97 -5.97
CA SER A 45 5.12 -4.92 -5.15
C SER A 45 5.18 -3.56 -5.84
N ASP A 46 4.13 -2.78 -5.68
CA ASP A 46 3.98 -1.37 -6.03
C ASP A 46 4.35 -0.45 -4.86
N ILE A 47 4.52 0.83 -5.17
CA ILE A 47 4.53 1.93 -4.20
C ILE A 47 3.14 2.57 -4.21
N ASP A 48 2.39 2.34 -3.15
CA ASP A 48 1.07 2.93 -2.94
C ASP A 48 1.18 4.27 -2.23
N ILE A 49 0.60 5.31 -2.81
CA ILE A 49 0.48 6.64 -2.23
C ILE A 49 -0.99 7.00 -2.13
N ILE A 50 -1.48 7.23 -0.92
CA ILE A 50 -2.85 7.69 -0.69
C ILE A 50 -2.87 9.18 -0.39
N CYS A 51 -3.89 9.88 -0.88
CA CYS A 51 -4.08 11.31 -0.72
C CYS A 51 -5.51 11.61 -0.28
N HIS A 52 -5.66 12.58 0.61
CA HIS A 52 -6.94 13.27 0.80
C HIS A 52 -7.08 14.35 -0.28
N ALA A 53 -8.03 14.13 -1.19
CA ALA A 53 -8.33 14.95 -2.35
C ALA A 53 -9.85 15.20 -2.44
N SER A 54 -10.31 16.29 -1.82
CA SER A 54 -11.73 16.68 -1.87
C SER A 54 -12.16 17.27 -3.23
N ASP A 55 -11.21 17.78 -4.02
CA ASP A 55 -11.42 18.26 -5.38
C ASP A 55 -10.68 17.35 -6.38
N TYR A 56 -11.44 16.44 -6.98
CA TYR A 56 -10.90 15.47 -7.93
C TYR A 56 -10.39 16.09 -9.22
N GLU A 57 -10.98 17.19 -9.68
CA GLU A 57 -10.53 17.83 -10.92
C GLU A 57 -9.18 18.51 -10.70
N ARG A 58 -9.02 19.22 -9.58
CA ARG A 58 -7.74 19.78 -9.16
C ARG A 58 -6.70 18.69 -8.99
N PHE A 59 -7.05 17.60 -8.28
CA PHE A 59 -6.13 16.49 -8.05
C PHE A 59 -5.69 15.84 -9.37
N ALA A 60 -6.64 15.52 -10.25
CA ALA A 60 -6.37 14.96 -11.58
C ALA A 60 -5.42 15.83 -12.42
N LYS A 61 -5.63 17.16 -12.43
CA LYS A 61 -4.73 18.10 -13.13
C LYS A 61 -3.32 18.09 -12.56
N VAL A 62 -3.18 18.03 -11.23
CA VAL A 62 -1.86 17.99 -10.58
C VAL A 62 -1.14 16.68 -10.90
N VAL A 63 -1.77 15.52 -10.70
CA VAL A 63 -1.10 14.23 -10.97
C VAL A 63 -0.78 14.05 -12.46
N TRP A 64 -1.66 14.52 -13.36
CA TRP A 64 -1.38 14.54 -14.79
C TRP A 64 -0.17 15.42 -15.14
N GLY A 65 -0.12 16.65 -14.64
CA GLY A 65 1.00 17.56 -14.90
C GLY A 65 2.31 17.11 -14.26
N SER A 66 2.23 16.34 -13.17
CA SER A 66 3.40 15.91 -12.39
C SER A 66 3.98 14.58 -12.83
N PHE A 67 3.13 13.63 -13.26
CA PHE A 67 3.57 12.27 -13.58
C PHE A 67 3.21 11.84 -15.00
N GLY A 68 2.50 12.68 -15.78
CA GLY A 68 2.04 12.37 -17.14
C GLY A 68 3.16 12.06 -18.14
N TYR A 69 4.40 12.42 -17.82
CA TYR A 69 5.59 12.11 -18.63
C TYR A 69 6.26 10.77 -18.25
N CYS A 70 5.84 10.14 -17.16
CA CYS A 70 6.39 8.86 -16.71
C CYS A 70 5.92 7.71 -17.62
N LEU A 71 6.72 6.63 -17.63
CA LEU A 71 6.39 5.44 -18.42
C LEU A 71 5.09 4.80 -17.91
N ASN A 72 4.29 4.23 -18.82
CA ASN A 72 3.01 3.57 -18.51
C ASN A 72 2.02 4.46 -17.75
N PHE A 73 2.14 5.79 -17.83
CA PHE A 73 1.23 6.68 -17.15
C PHE A 73 -0.23 6.40 -17.55
N SER A 74 -1.10 6.26 -16.56
CA SER A 74 -2.54 6.18 -16.73
C SER A 74 -3.24 6.97 -15.64
N LEU A 75 -4.41 7.52 -15.98
CA LEU A 75 -5.26 8.25 -15.04
C LEU A 75 -6.70 7.79 -15.24
N ARG A 76 -7.34 7.35 -14.16
CA ARG A 76 -8.72 6.87 -14.16
C ARG A 76 -9.45 7.36 -12.91
N GLN A 77 -10.77 7.37 -12.97
CA GLN A 77 -11.61 7.62 -11.80
C GLN A 77 -12.57 6.45 -11.60
N TRP A 78 -12.68 5.96 -10.37
CA TRP A 78 -13.67 4.94 -10.04
C TRP A 78 -15.10 5.48 -10.18
N THR A 79 -16.02 4.60 -10.54
CA THR A 79 -17.44 4.92 -10.69
C THR A 79 -18.25 4.66 -9.42
N SER A 80 -17.66 3.99 -8.42
CA SER A 80 -18.26 3.64 -7.14
C SER A 80 -17.27 3.85 -5.99
N GLY A 81 -17.67 3.58 -4.75
CA GLY A 81 -16.76 3.53 -3.59
C GLY A 81 -16.00 4.83 -3.33
N GLY A 82 -16.70 5.97 -3.35
CA GLY A 82 -16.07 7.28 -3.13
C GLY A 82 -15.40 7.86 -4.38
N ARG A 83 -15.48 7.23 -5.56
CA ARG A 83 -15.01 7.79 -6.84
C ARG A 83 -13.55 8.26 -6.84
N CYS A 84 -12.70 7.50 -6.15
CA CYS A 84 -11.26 7.75 -6.06
C CYS A 84 -10.64 7.96 -7.45
N VAL A 85 -9.77 8.97 -7.58
CA VAL A 85 -8.94 9.19 -8.76
C VAL A 85 -7.66 8.39 -8.58
N VAL A 86 -7.33 7.54 -9.56
CA VAL A 86 -6.16 6.67 -9.51
C VAL A 86 -5.24 7.01 -10.65
N CYS A 87 -4.00 7.32 -10.31
CA CYS A 87 -2.89 7.55 -11.23
C CYS A 87 -1.89 6.42 -11.07
N ASP A 88 -1.47 5.81 -12.19
CA ASP A 88 -0.47 4.77 -12.20
C ASP A 88 0.64 5.17 -13.15
N PHE A 89 1.88 4.87 -12.80
CA PHE A 89 3.02 5.08 -13.67
C PHE A 89 4.21 4.24 -13.20
N PHE A 90 5.20 4.10 -14.07
CA PHE A 90 6.44 3.40 -13.77
C PHE A 90 7.61 4.40 -13.68
N PHE A 91 8.41 4.27 -12.63
CA PHE A 91 9.62 5.04 -12.42
C PHE A 91 10.67 4.21 -11.67
N ASP A 92 11.90 4.21 -12.19
CA ASP A 92 13.10 3.63 -11.54
C ASP A 92 12.92 2.21 -10.96
N GLY A 93 12.30 1.31 -11.73
CA GLY A 93 12.09 -0.08 -11.30
C GLY A 93 10.84 -0.30 -10.43
N TRP A 94 10.02 0.73 -10.21
CA TRP A 94 8.80 0.66 -9.41
C TRP A 94 7.56 1.03 -10.21
N GLU A 95 6.51 0.24 -10.04
CA GLU A 95 5.14 0.68 -10.34
C GLU A 95 4.68 1.55 -9.16
N PHE A 96 4.15 2.72 -9.47
CA PHE A 96 3.54 3.65 -8.53
C PHE A 96 2.03 3.65 -8.74
N GLN A 97 1.28 3.66 -7.65
CA GLN A 97 -0.16 3.93 -7.65
C GLN A 97 -0.46 5.06 -6.69
N VAL A 98 -0.99 6.17 -7.22
CA VAL A 98 -1.41 7.34 -6.44
C VAL A 98 -2.93 7.43 -6.43
N PHE A 99 -3.51 7.40 -5.23
CA PHE A 99 -4.95 7.39 -4.99
C PHE A 99 -5.38 8.72 -4.38
N GLY A 100 -6.31 9.43 -5.03
CA GLY A 100 -6.96 10.62 -4.50
C GLY A 100 -8.39 10.35 -4.09
N ASP A 101 -8.66 10.29 -2.78
CA ASP A 101 -9.97 10.04 -2.20
C ASP A 101 -10.46 11.27 -1.41
N CYS A 102 -11.76 11.54 -1.38
CA CYS A 102 -12.30 12.71 -0.66
C CYS A 102 -12.35 12.49 0.85
N ARG A 103 -12.17 11.25 1.32
CA ARG A 103 -12.07 10.93 2.74
C ARG A 103 -10.70 11.34 3.28
N ALA A 104 -10.69 11.80 4.53
CA ALA A 104 -9.45 12.01 5.27
C ALA A 104 -8.64 10.71 5.34
N ILE A 105 -7.31 10.80 5.39
CA ILE A 105 -6.39 9.65 5.36
C ILE A 105 -6.79 8.57 6.38
N VAL A 106 -7.15 8.98 7.60
CA VAL A 106 -7.52 8.06 8.71
C VAL A 106 -8.77 7.22 8.42
N ASP A 107 -9.61 7.65 7.48
CA ASP A 107 -10.84 6.97 7.09
C ASP A 107 -10.71 6.17 5.79
N GLN A 108 -9.52 6.19 5.17
CA GLN A 108 -9.25 5.39 3.98
C GLN A 108 -8.88 3.96 4.38
N SER A 109 -9.48 2.97 3.72
CA SER A 109 -9.25 1.55 4.04
C SER A 109 -7.78 1.14 3.90
N ALA A 110 -7.09 1.65 2.88
CA ALA A 110 -5.66 1.40 2.67
C ALA A 110 -4.81 1.87 3.86
N TRP A 111 -5.12 3.02 4.46
CA TRP A 111 -4.45 3.48 5.68
C TRP A 111 -4.74 2.55 6.86
N ARG A 112 -6.01 2.16 7.04
CA ARG A 112 -6.41 1.30 8.16
C ARG A 112 -5.74 -0.07 8.08
N HIS A 113 -5.68 -0.67 6.89
CA HIS A 113 -4.98 -1.92 6.66
C HIS A 113 -3.49 -1.78 6.92
N PHE A 114 -2.85 -0.76 6.33
CA PHE A 114 -1.44 -0.49 6.57
C PHE A 114 -1.09 -0.36 8.07
N VAL A 115 -1.92 0.35 8.85
CA VAL A 115 -1.74 0.47 10.29
C VAL A 115 -1.89 -0.87 11.01
N VAL A 116 -2.87 -1.70 10.65
CA VAL A 116 -3.04 -3.04 11.21
C VAL A 116 -1.83 -3.92 10.92
N GLU A 117 -1.41 -3.96 9.66
CA GLU A 117 -0.27 -4.75 9.20
C GLU A 117 1.02 -4.32 9.91
N GLN A 118 1.28 -3.01 9.99
CA GLN A 118 2.43 -2.48 10.72
C GLN A 118 2.40 -2.85 12.20
N ARG A 119 1.23 -2.76 12.86
CA ARG A 119 1.07 -3.13 14.27
C ARG A 119 1.35 -4.62 14.48
N LEU A 120 0.76 -5.48 13.66
CA LEU A 120 0.98 -6.93 13.72
C LEU A 120 2.47 -7.28 13.56
N LEU A 121 3.15 -6.69 12.57
CA LEU A 121 4.58 -6.91 12.35
C LEU A 121 5.44 -6.41 13.51
N ASN A 122 5.07 -5.28 14.14
CA ASN A 122 5.80 -4.77 15.30
C ASN A 122 5.61 -5.66 16.53
N LEU A 123 4.40 -6.16 16.76
CA LEU A 123 4.07 -7.01 17.90
C LEU A 123 4.59 -8.45 17.73
N GLY A 124 4.55 -8.98 16.51
CA GLY A 124 4.99 -10.34 16.17
C GLY A 124 6.47 -10.46 15.80
N GLY A 125 7.15 -9.33 15.62
CA GLY A 125 8.57 -9.26 15.33
C GLY A 125 8.98 -9.96 14.03
N GLU A 126 10.27 -10.33 13.96
CA GLU A 126 10.88 -10.88 12.76
C GLU A 126 10.28 -12.25 12.36
N THR A 127 9.86 -13.05 13.34
CA THR A 127 9.22 -14.35 13.09
C THR A 127 7.92 -14.19 12.29
N LEU A 128 7.04 -13.27 12.69
CA LEU A 128 5.81 -13.02 11.94
C LEU A 128 6.12 -12.44 10.56
N ARG A 129 7.08 -11.49 10.49
CA ARG A 129 7.51 -10.87 9.25
C ARG A 129 7.95 -11.90 8.22
N GLN A 130 8.83 -12.83 8.59
CA GLN A 130 9.34 -13.86 7.70
C GLN A 130 8.23 -14.79 7.18
N ARG A 131 7.28 -15.14 8.04
CA ARG A 131 6.14 -15.99 7.64
C ARG A 131 5.21 -15.29 6.66
N VAL A 132 4.86 -14.03 6.94
CA VAL A 132 4.06 -13.22 6.01
C VAL A 132 4.81 -13.00 4.70
N PHE A 133 6.11 -12.76 4.76
CA PHE A 133 6.93 -12.59 3.57
C PHE A 133 7.05 -13.86 2.74
N ALA A 134 7.16 -15.04 3.36
CA ALA A 134 7.14 -16.33 2.66
C ALA A 134 5.82 -16.52 1.89
N GLU A 135 4.68 -16.23 2.53
CA GLU A 135 3.38 -16.29 1.87
C GLU A 135 3.25 -15.28 0.71
N ARG A 136 3.88 -14.11 0.85
CA ARG A 136 3.95 -13.10 -0.22
C ARG A 136 4.78 -13.58 -1.41
N LEU A 137 5.88 -14.29 -1.16
CA LEU A 137 6.72 -14.88 -2.21
C LEU A 137 5.99 -16.00 -2.98
N GLU A 138 5.09 -16.72 -2.32
CA GLU A 138 4.18 -17.69 -2.96
C GLU A 138 3.05 -17.01 -3.78
N GLY A 139 3.03 -15.68 -3.84
CA GLY A 139 2.14 -14.90 -4.70
C GLY A 139 0.83 -14.46 -4.04
N LEU A 140 0.58 -14.80 -2.77
CA LEU A 140 -0.58 -14.27 -2.04
C LEU A 140 -0.46 -12.76 -1.88
N LYS A 141 -1.57 -12.01 -2.01
CA LYS A 141 -1.64 -10.57 -1.66
C LYS A 141 -1.42 -10.33 -0.15
N THR A 142 -1.26 -9.07 0.25
CA THR A 142 -0.85 -8.69 1.60
C THR A 142 -1.85 -9.15 2.65
N GLU A 143 -3.12 -8.73 2.53
CA GLU A 143 -4.16 -9.13 3.48
C GLU A 143 -4.38 -10.65 3.51
N PRO A 144 -4.45 -11.37 2.36
CA PRO A 144 -4.48 -12.84 2.37
C PRO A 144 -3.27 -13.50 3.04
N ALA A 145 -2.07 -12.97 2.87
CA ALA A 145 -0.87 -13.50 3.53
C ALA A 145 -0.96 -13.35 5.05
N PHE A 146 -1.36 -12.18 5.55
CA PHE A 146 -1.61 -11.99 6.98
C PHE A 146 -2.72 -12.89 7.50
N ALA A 147 -3.88 -12.93 6.81
CA ALA A 147 -5.00 -13.76 7.21
C ALA A 147 -4.61 -15.24 7.32
N LYS A 148 -3.86 -15.76 6.35
CA LYS A 148 -3.36 -17.14 6.38
C LYS A 148 -2.41 -17.39 7.54
N VAL A 149 -1.43 -16.51 7.76
CA VAL A 149 -0.44 -16.66 8.84
C VAL A 149 -1.08 -16.58 10.23
N LEU A 150 -2.11 -15.73 10.39
CA LEU A 150 -2.84 -15.52 11.63
C LEU A 150 -4.02 -16.48 11.82
N GLY A 151 -4.28 -17.39 10.88
CA GLY A 151 -5.40 -18.31 10.94
C GLY A 151 -6.76 -17.60 10.98
N LEU A 152 -6.92 -16.49 10.25
CA LEU A 152 -8.18 -15.77 10.16
C LEU A 152 -9.12 -16.48 9.18
N ASP A 153 -10.32 -16.82 9.66
CA ASP A 153 -11.39 -17.38 8.87
C ASP A 153 -12.24 -16.28 8.24
N GLY A 154 -12.48 -16.37 6.93
CA GLY A 154 -13.36 -15.44 6.21
C GLY A 154 -12.67 -14.71 5.07
N ASP A 155 -13.24 -13.56 4.69
CA ASP A 155 -12.66 -12.70 3.67
C ASP A 155 -11.45 -11.94 4.24
N PRO A 156 -10.23 -12.11 3.70
CA PRO A 156 -9.03 -11.52 4.29
C PRO A 156 -9.08 -10.01 4.46
N PHE A 157 -9.67 -9.31 3.49
CA PHE A 157 -9.81 -7.86 3.54
C PHE A 157 -10.70 -7.44 4.71
N SER A 158 -11.87 -8.07 4.84
CA SER A 158 -12.82 -7.78 5.91
C SER A 158 -12.29 -8.16 7.30
N GLU A 159 -11.63 -9.32 7.43
CA GLU A 159 -11.07 -9.76 8.72
C GLU A 159 -9.94 -8.83 9.18
N MET A 160 -9.02 -8.45 8.28
CA MET A 160 -7.96 -7.50 8.59
C MET A 160 -8.53 -6.13 9.00
N GLN A 161 -9.59 -5.67 8.32
CA GLN A 161 -10.25 -4.41 8.65
C GLN A 161 -10.80 -4.38 10.09
N LYS A 162 -11.31 -5.50 10.61
CA LYS A 162 -11.84 -5.60 11.99
C LYS A 162 -10.74 -5.44 13.05
N LEU A 163 -9.49 -5.79 12.72
CA LEU A 163 -8.37 -5.67 13.64
C LEU A 163 -7.91 -4.23 13.86
N PHE A 164 -8.39 -3.26 13.07
CA PHE A 164 -8.02 -1.86 13.20
C PHE A 164 -8.33 -1.29 14.59
N GLU A 165 -9.50 -1.62 15.12
CA GLU A 165 -9.96 -1.17 16.45
C GLU A 165 -9.57 -2.15 17.58
N ALA A 166 -8.97 -3.30 17.25
CA ALA A 166 -8.55 -4.26 18.25
C ALA A 166 -7.41 -3.70 19.11
N LYS A 167 -7.40 -4.04 20.40
CA LYS A 167 -6.30 -3.68 21.30
C LYS A 167 -5.10 -4.60 21.10
N ASP A 168 -3.90 -4.12 21.44
CA ASP A 168 -2.66 -4.87 21.26
C ASP A 168 -2.67 -6.19 22.06
N GLU A 169 -3.35 -6.26 23.21
CA GLU A 169 -3.48 -7.53 23.95
C GLU A 169 -4.21 -8.60 23.14
N HIS A 170 -5.22 -8.20 22.36
CA HIS A 170 -5.94 -9.11 21.47
C HIS A 170 -5.05 -9.56 20.31
N LEU A 171 -4.30 -8.62 19.71
CA LEU A 171 -3.37 -8.91 18.61
C LEU A 171 -2.25 -9.86 19.06
N HIS A 172 -1.69 -9.66 20.25
CA HIS A 172 -0.70 -10.57 20.83
C HIS A 172 -1.24 -11.99 20.99
N LEU A 173 -2.46 -12.15 21.52
CA LEU A 173 -3.09 -13.47 21.65
C LEU A 173 -3.33 -14.13 20.30
N LEU A 174 -3.74 -13.35 19.29
CA LEU A 174 -3.94 -13.84 17.94
C LEU A 174 -2.62 -14.35 17.32
N ILE A 175 -1.54 -13.57 17.45
CA ILE A 175 -0.21 -13.94 16.97
C ILE A 175 0.29 -15.20 17.71
N ALA A 176 0.20 -15.24 19.04
CA ALA A 176 0.71 -16.34 19.86
C ALA A 176 0.01 -17.68 19.58
N ARG A 177 -1.30 -17.66 19.31
CA ARG A 177 -2.08 -18.88 18.98
C ARG A 177 -1.63 -19.54 17.68
N ASN A 178 -1.07 -18.75 16.78
CA ASN A 178 -0.69 -19.17 15.44
C ASN A 178 0.82 -19.05 15.23
N SER A 179 1.62 -18.93 16.30
CA SER A 179 3.08 -18.80 16.25
C SER A 179 3.77 -20.11 15.93
#